data_AF-A0A0F8BTQ5-F1
#
_entry.id   AF-A0A0F8BTQ5-F1
#
_cell.length_a   1.000
_cell.length_b   1.000
_cell.length_c   1.000
_cell.angle_alpha   90.00
_cell.angle_beta   90.00
_cell.angle_gamma   90.00
#
_symmetry.space_group_name_H-M   'P 1'
#
loop_
_entity.id
_entity.type
_entity.pdbx_description
1 polymer ?
#
loop_
_entity_poly.entity_id
_entity_poly.type
_entity_poly.pdbx_seq_one_letter_code
_entity_poly.pdbx_strand_id
1 'polypeptide(L)'
;MSRALRQKLPHVQLLATSISTSRLFNTSAILGSGHNRWSKIRHEKGAADRKKQAERNVLAKSIAFLAKTYGPDPGMNKQLAALIQQAKKSGATKTFIENSISRGLGRSPDGAQLENVMIEGMTPGNVALVIEVETDSKGRSLQDLKHELKKFGGKDAGSTLFFFDQLGKLVFQRPPSASEDTLDEIINFAIGQDAVDVEIGPEVEPQPGISENAETPAAVVPVEAEDGPAPGEIIVWTSPATTMSIATAFSDNLGLKQISVGVIWKPKDDMRVTVEKPHIVREITDLLMALRDYPEVSSVYANGVPGDDIAEEDWARVEDLLDGK
;
A
#
# COMPACT_ATOMS: atom_id res chain seq x y z
N MET A 1 22.82 -79.28 -87.90
CA MET A 1 24.02 -78.98 -88.70
C MET A 1 24.01 -77.52 -89.09
N SER A 2 25.19 -76.92 -89.16
CA SER A 2 25.54 -75.59 -89.68
C SER A 2 25.77 -74.45 -88.67
N ARG A 3 26.99 -73.93 -88.81
CA ARG A 3 27.79 -73.09 -87.91
C ARG A 3 27.42 -71.60 -88.00
N ALA A 4 27.40 -71.01 -86.82
CA ALA A 4 27.81 -69.66 -86.42
C ALA A 4 28.46 -68.72 -87.46
N LEU A 5 27.93 -67.49 -87.49
CA LEU A 5 28.65 -66.25 -87.81
C LEU A 5 28.54 -65.34 -86.58
N ARG A 6 29.59 -65.32 -85.74
CA ARG A 6 29.70 -64.45 -84.56
C ARG A 6 30.47 -63.19 -84.97
N GLN A 7 29.75 -62.09 -85.20
CA GLN A 7 30.36 -60.76 -85.27
C GLN A 7 30.74 -60.32 -83.84
N LYS A 8 31.99 -59.91 -83.65
CA LYS A 8 32.49 -59.35 -82.39
C LYS A 8 31.95 -57.92 -82.24
N LEU A 9 31.07 -57.69 -81.27
CA LEU A 9 30.71 -56.35 -80.81
C LEU A 9 31.74 -55.87 -79.77
N PRO A 10 32.14 -54.59 -79.79
CA PRO A 10 33.13 -54.04 -78.87
C PRO A 10 32.58 -53.93 -77.44
N HIS A 11 33.46 -54.20 -76.47
CA HIS A 11 33.21 -54.01 -75.04
C HIS A 11 33.00 -52.53 -74.73
N VAL A 12 31.75 -52.10 -74.52
CA VAL A 12 31.45 -50.79 -73.95
C VAL A 12 31.52 -50.92 -72.43
N GLN A 13 32.54 -50.33 -71.82
CA GLN A 13 32.65 -50.18 -70.37
C GLN A 13 31.58 -49.19 -69.89
N LEU A 14 30.58 -49.70 -69.17
CA LEU A 14 29.60 -48.88 -68.45
C LEU A 14 30.26 -48.32 -67.18
N LEU A 15 30.63 -47.05 -67.22
CA LEU A 15 31.01 -46.28 -66.03
C LEU A 15 29.74 -46.02 -65.20
N ALA A 16 29.63 -46.66 -64.04
CA ALA A 16 28.59 -46.37 -63.06
C ALA A 16 28.85 -45.00 -62.43
N THR A 17 28.09 -43.99 -62.83
CA THR A 17 28.10 -42.66 -62.21
C THR A 17 27.28 -42.72 -60.91
N SER A 18 27.97 -42.64 -59.78
CA SER A 18 27.35 -42.46 -58.46
C SER A 18 26.67 -41.09 -58.40
N ILE A 19 25.33 -41.07 -58.43
CA ILE A 19 24.55 -39.84 -58.25
C ILE A 19 24.53 -39.53 -56.74
N SER A 20 25.50 -38.74 -56.29
CA SER A 20 25.49 -38.15 -54.95
C SER A 20 24.28 -37.22 -54.81
N THR A 21 23.30 -37.62 -54.00
CA THR A 21 22.11 -36.79 -53.71
C THR A 21 22.49 -35.73 -52.69
N SER A 22 23.04 -34.60 -53.14
CA SER A 22 23.28 -33.45 -52.27
C SER A 22 21.94 -32.80 -51.90
N ARG A 23 21.60 -32.81 -50.62
CA ARG A 23 20.47 -32.01 -50.09
C ARG A 23 20.84 -30.53 -50.25
N LEU A 24 20.12 -29.81 -51.10
CA LEU A 24 20.26 -28.36 -51.19
C LEU A 24 19.67 -27.72 -49.92
N PHE A 25 20.49 -26.99 -49.18
CA PHE A 25 20.02 -26.15 -48.07
C PHE A 25 19.15 -25.03 -48.65
N ASN A 26 17.84 -25.09 -48.40
CA ASN A 26 16.92 -24.03 -48.77
C ASN A 26 16.86 -23.02 -47.62
N THR A 27 17.35 -21.80 -47.83
CA THR A 27 17.24 -20.71 -46.86
C THR A 27 16.05 -19.84 -47.22
N SER A 28 14.86 -20.18 -46.73
CA SER A 28 13.75 -19.22 -46.72
C SER A 28 14.07 -18.12 -45.70
N ALA A 29 14.00 -16.85 -46.12
CA ALA A 29 14.13 -15.72 -45.20
C ALA A 29 13.07 -15.85 -44.11
N ILE A 30 13.49 -15.78 -42.84
CA ILE A 30 12.56 -15.72 -41.71
C ILE A 30 11.85 -14.37 -41.83
N LEU A 31 10.63 -14.36 -42.35
CA LEU A 31 9.72 -13.23 -42.21
C LEU A 31 9.43 -13.11 -40.72
N GLY A 32 10.17 -12.23 -40.04
CA GLY A 32 9.94 -11.94 -38.63
C GLY A 32 8.49 -11.48 -38.47
N SER A 33 7.70 -12.24 -37.71
CA SER A 33 6.40 -11.78 -37.22
C SER A 33 6.61 -10.44 -36.53
N GLY A 34 6.08 -9.35 -37.11
CA GLY A 34 6.11 -7.99 -36.55
C GLY A 34 5.33 -7.83 -35.24
N HIS A 35 4.74 -8.92 -34.73
CA HIS A 35 4.16 -9.01 -33.40
C HIS A 35 5.04 -9.92 -32.54
N ASN A 36 5.82 -9.31 -31.65
CA ASN A 36 6.64 -10.05 -30.69
C ASN A 36 5.75 -10.58 -29.56
N ARG A 37 5.47 -11.89 -29.59
CA ARG A 37 4.74 -12.61 -28.52
C ARG A 37 5.32 -12.33 -27.13
N TRP A 38 6.64 -12.17 -27.02
CA TRP A 38 7.30 -11.83 -25.75
C TRP A 38 6.92 -10.44 -25.23
N SER A 39 6.80 -9.44 -26.10
CA SER A 39 6.39 -8.10 -25.70
C SER A 39 4.97 -8.12 -25.13
N LYS A 40 4.04 -8.81 -25.80
CA LYS A 40 2.66 -8.95 -25.30
C LYS A 40 2.59 -9.67 -23.94
N ILE A 41 3.28 -10.81 -23.82
CA ILE A 41 3.37 -11.55 -22.55
C ILE A 41 4.00 -10.69 -21.45
N ARG A 42 5.05 -9.92 -21.76
CA ARG A 42 5.71 -9.04 -20.80
C ARG A 42 4.78 -7.96 -20.28
N HIS A 43 3.97 -7.34 -21.14
CA HIS A 43 3.01 -6.31 -20.71
C HIS A 43 1.89 -6.91 -19.85
N GLU A 44 1.30 -8.03 -20.29
CA GLU A 44 0.23 -8.73 -19.56
C GLU A 44 0.72 -9.25 -18.20
N LYS A 45 1.87 -9.93 -18.19
CA LYS A 45 2.47 -10.44 -16.95
C LYS A 45 2.89 -9.31 -16.02
N GLY A 46 3.48 -8.24 -16.56
CA GLY A 46 3.89 -7.09 -15.75
C GLY A 46 2.72 -6.41 -15.05
N ALA A 47 1.57 -6.27 -15.72
CA ALA A 47 0.35 -5.75 -15.09
C ALA A 47 -0.21 -6.70 -14.02
N ALA A 48 -0.25 -8.00 -14.29
CA ALA A 48 -0.71 -9.00 -13.34
C ALA A 48 0.19 -9.09 -12.09
N ASP A 49 1.51 -9.05 -12.28
CA ASP A 49 2.49 -9.10 -11.19
C ASP A 49 2.39 -7.86 -10.29
N ARG A 50 2.18 -6.67 -10.86
CA ARG A 50 1.92 -5.43 -10.09
C ARG A 50 0.66 -5.54 -9.24
N LYS A 51 -0.45 -6.00 -9.82
CA LYS A 51 -1.70 -6.19 -9.07
C LYS A 51 -1.52 -7.16 -7.90
N LYS A 52 -0.84 -8.28 -8.14
CA LYS A 52 -0.54 -9.26 -7.08
C LYS A 52 0.44 -8.72 -6.04
N GLN A 53 1.31 -7.78 -6.39
CA GLN A 53 2.20 -7.13 -5.44
C GLN A 53 1.42 -6.16 -4.54
N ALA A 54 0.54 -5.33 -5.12
CA ALA A 54 -0.33 -4.44 -4.36
C ALA A 54 -1.21 -5.20 -3.35
N GLU A 55 -1.85 -6.29 -3.77
CA GLU A 55 -2.63 -7.17 -2.87
C GLU A 55 -1.78 -7.74 -1.72
N ARG A 56 -0.53 -8.11 -1.99
CA ARG A 56 0.41 -8.57 -0.96
C ARG A 56 0.81 -7.44 -0.01
N ASN A 57 1.03 -6.23 -0.51
CA ASN A 57 1.38 -5.09 0.32
C ASN A 57 0.24 -4.73 1.29
N VAL A 58 -1.01 -4.76 0.84
CA VAL A 58 -2.20 -4.60 1.69
C VAL A 58 -2.22 -5.67 2.78
N LEU A 59 -2.07 -6.94 2.43
CA LEU A 59 -2.02 -8.03 3.41
C LEU A 59 -0.88 -7.87 4.41
N ALA A 60 0.32 -7.47 3.97
CA ALA A 60 1.47 -7.24 4.85
C ALA A 60 1.17 -6.15 5.88
N LYS A 61 0.62 -5.01 5.43
CA LYS A 61 0.24 -3.87 6.28
C LYS A 61 -0.85 -4.25 7.29
N SER A 62 -1.90 -4.95 6.84
CA SER A 62 -2.97 -5.40 7.73
C SER A 62 -2.50 -6.43 8.76
N ILE A 63 -1.61 -7.36 8.38
CA ILE A 63 -1.02 -8.33 9.33
C ILE A 63 -0.16 -7.60 10.36
N ALA A 64 0.70 -6.67 9.91
CA ALA A 64 1.55 -5.89 10.79
C ALA A 64 0.73 -5.04 11.78
N PHE A 65 -0.34 -4.39 11.30
CA PHE A 65 -1.26 -3.62 12.13
C PHE A 65 -1.92 -4.47 13.21
N LEU A 66 -2.53 -5.61 12.85
CA LEU A 66 -3.19 -6.48 13.84
C LEU A 66 -2.19 -7.06 14.85
N ALA A 67 -0.97 -7.38 14.41
CA ALA A 67 0.09 -7.86 15.29
C ALA A 67 0.57 -6.77 16.26
N LYS A 68 0.62 -5.51 15.81
CA LYS A 68 0.97 -4.34 16.63
C LYS A 68 -0.11 -4.03 17.67
N THR A 69 -1.38 -4.05 17.27
CA THR A 69 -2.50 -3.61 18.11
C THR A 69 -2.95 -4.66 19.12
N TYR A 70 -3.04 -5.93 18.71
CA TYR A 70 -3.61 -7.00 19.54
C TYR A 70 -2.60 -8.13 19.84
N GLY A 71 -1.34 -7.93 19.51
CA GLY A 71 -0.25 -8.87 19.74
C GLY A 71 -0.02 -9.85 18.59
N PRO A 72 1.17 -10.48 18.55
CA PRO A 72 1.65 -11.25 17.40
C PRO A 72 1.15 -12.70 17.35
N ASP A 73 0.51 -13.20 18.40
CA ASP A 73 0.09 -14.60 18.50
C ASP A 73 -1.30 -14.81 17.85
N PRO A 74 -1.40 -15.59 16.76
CA PRO A 74 -2.69 -15.90 16.14
C PRO A 74 -3.64 -16.71 17.05
N GLY A 75 -3.12 -17.40 18.07
CA GLY A 75 -3.96 -18.12 19.04
C GLY A 75 -4.77 -17.18 19.94
N MET A 76 -4.18 -16.03 20.27
CA MET A 76 -4.81 -14.99 21.10
C MET A 76 -5.56 -13.96 20.26
N ASN A 77 -5.13 -13.73 19.02
CA ASN A 77 -5.72 -12.76 18.10
C ASN A 77 -6.47 -13.46 16.97
N LYS A 78 -7.79 -13.63 17.14
CA LYS A 78 -8.66 -14.28 16.14
C LYS A 78 -8.70 -13.55 14.79
N GLN A 79 -8.59 -12.21 14.79
CA GLN A 79 -8.57 -11.42 13.56
C GLN A 79 -7.29 -11.67 12.76
N LEU A 80 -6.14 -11.70 13.45
CA LEU A 80 -4.86 -12.06 12.84
C LEU A 80 -4.90 -13.49 12.29
N ALA A 81 -5.49 -14.45 13.01
CA ALA A 81 -5.65 -15.81 12.53
C ALA A 81 -6.48 -15.88 11.22
N ALA A 82 -7.60 -15.16 11.16
CA ALA A 82 -8.44 -15.09 9.96
C ALA A 82 -7.67 -14.48 8.77
N LEU A 83 -6.94 -13.39 9.00
CA LEU A 83 -6.15 -12.73 7.97
C LEU A 83 -4.98 -13.60 7.48
N ILE A 84 -4.32 -14.33 8.38
CA ILE A 84 -3.29 -15.31 8.02
C ILE A 84 -3.87 -16.44 7.14
N GLN A 85 -5.08 -16.91 7.43
CA GLN A 85 -5.75 -17.89 6.58
C GLN A 85 -6.05 -17.33 5.19
N GLN A 86 -6.51 -16.08 5.11
CA GLN A 86 -6.71 -15.38 3.83
C GLN A 86 -5.41 -15.24 3.04
N ALA A 87 -4.32 -14.83 3.70
CA ALA A 87 -2.99 -14.73 3.08
C ALA A 87 -2.50 -16.08 2.56
N LYS A 88 -2.69 -17.17 3.31
CA LYS A 88 -2.35 -18.52 2.83
C LYS A 88 -3.17 -18.91 1.59
N LYS A 89 -4.46 -18.56 1.54
CA LYS A 89 -5.33 -18.80 0.37
C LYS A 89 -4.89 -18.02 -0.87
N SER A 90 -4.32 -16.83 -0.72
CA SER A 90 -3.76 -16.04 -1.84
C SER A 90 -2.35 -16.51 -2.28
N GLY A 91 -1.80 -17.53 -1.62
CA GLY A 91 -0.49 -18.11 -1.92
C GLY A 91 0.68 -17.41 -1.23
N ALA A 92 0.44 -16.69 -0.13
CA ALA A 92 1.51 -16.14 0.69
C ALA A 92 2.34 -17.24 1.36
N THR A 93 3.66 -17.07 1.40
CA THR A 93 4.56 -18.01 2.06
C THR A 93 4.54 -17.82 3.58
N LYS A 94 4.95 -18.86 4.31
CA LYS A 94 5.12 -18.76 5.77
C LYS A 94 6.08 -17.63 6.16
N THR A 95 7.20 -17.50 5.45
CA THR A 95 8.19 -16.45 5.66
C THR A 95 7.64 -15.05 5.47
N PHE A 96 6.76 -14.84 4.48
CA PHE A 96 6.10 -13.55 4.27
C PHE A 96 5.21 -13.16 5.46
N ILE A 97 4.44 -14.12 5.98
CA ILE A 97 3.56 -13.91 7.14
C ILE A 97 4.40 -13.59 8.38
N GLU A 98 5.45 -14.38 8.65
CA GLU A 98 6.36 -14.17 9.79
C GLU A 98 7.04 -12.79 9.71
N ASN A 99 7.55 -12.40 8.55
CA ASN A 99 8.16 -11.09 8.35
C ASN A 99 7.17 -9.94 8.58
N SER A 100 5.91 -10.09 8.15
CA SER A 100 4.86 -9.08 8.35
C SER A 100 4.51 -8.92 9.84
N ILE A 101 4.46 -10.03 10.59
CA ILE A 101 4.27 -10.01 12.05
C ILE A 101 5.47 -9.35 12.74
N SER A 102 6.71 -9.74 12.39
CA SER A 102 7.93 -9.14 12.95
C SER A 102 7.98 -7.63 12.72
N ARG A 103 7.56 -7.17 11.53
CA ARG A 103 7.45 -5.76 11.21
C ARG A 103 6.43 -5.03 12.08
N GLY A 104 5.27 -5.65 12.36
CA GLY A 104 4.28 -5.14 13.32
C GLY A 104 4.84 -4.98 14.74
N LEU A 105 5.85 -5.77 15.11
CA LEU A 105 6.60 -5.64 16.37
C LEU A 105 7.75 -4.62 16.30
N GLY A 106 7.87 -3.88 15.20
CA GLY A 106 8.95 -2.92 14.98
C GLY A 106 10.31 -3.57 14.69
N ARG A 107 10.34 -4.80 14.18
CA ARG A 107 11.58 -5.54 13.89
C ARG A 107 11.72 -5.87 12.40
N SER A 108 12.95 -5.80 11.91
CA SER A 108 13.31 -6.29 10.59
C SER A 108 13.20 -7.82 10.52
N PRO A 109 13.21 -8.42 9.32
CA PRO A 109 13.26 -9.87 9.17
C PRO A 109 14.44 -10.53 9.89
N ASP A 110 15.56 -9.80 10.06
CA ASP A 110 16.76 -10.26 10.77
C ASP A 110 16.69 -9.99 12.29
N GLY A 111 15.58 -9.43 12.78
CA GLY A 111 15.35 -9.13 14.19
C GLY A 111 15.93 -7.79 14.68
N ALA A 112 16.52 -6.99 13.79
CA ALA A 112 16.99 -5.65 14.13
C ALA A 112 15.79 -4.71 14.37
N GLN A 113 15.94 -3.71 15.24
CA GLN A 113 14.89 -2.72 15.44
C GLN A 113 14.76 -1.84 14.19
N LEU A 114 13.52 -1.60 13.74
CA LEU A 114 13.24 -0.65 12.66
C LEU A 114 13.42 0.78 13.20
N GLU A 115 14.02 1.63 12.37
CA GLU A 115 14.13 3.06 12.60
C GLU A 115 13.02 3.82 11.85
N ASN A 116 12.48 4.86 12.49
CA ASN A 116 11.53 5.77 11.87
C ASN A 116 12.30 6.88 11.18
N VAL A 117 12.08 6.99 9.87
CA VAL A 117 12.70 7.99 9.01
C VAL A 117 11.60 8.81 8.35
N MET A 118 11.78 10.12 8.39
CA MET A 118 10.93 11.05 7.66
C MET A 118 11.63 11.44 6.37
N ILE A 119 10.91 11.32 5.26
CA ILE A 119 11.37 11.75 3.94
C ILE A 119 10.40 12.80 3.43
N GLU A 120 10.96 13.89 2.96
CA GLU A 120 10.23 15.07 2.52
C GLU A 120 10.37 15.23 1.01
N GLY A 121 9.39 15.86 0.38
CA GLY A 121 9.42 16.12 -1.05
C GLY A 121 8.28 17.01 -1.51
N MET A 122 8.29 17.32 -2.80
CA MET A 122 7.16 17.95 -3.47
C MET A 122 6.74 17.09 -4.65
N THR A 123 5.43 16.98 -4.87
CA THR A 123 4.85 16.32 -6.03
C THR A 123 4.85 17.29 -7.24
N PRO A 124 4.45 16.81 -8.43
CA PRO A 124 4.00 17.70 -9.50
C PRO A 124 2.93 18.66 -8.99
N GLY A 125 2.96 19.91 -9.46
CA GLY A 125 2.07 20.96 -8.95
C GLY A 125 2.55 21.67 -7.68
N ASN A 126 3.74 21.32 -7.16
CA ASN A 126 4.32 21.89 -5.93
C ASN A 126 3.49 21.61 -4.66
N VAL A 127 2.75 20.50 -4.63
CA VAL A 127 2.14 20.02 -3.39
C VAL A 127 3.25 19.45 -2.51
N ALA A 128 3.33 19.90 -1.27
CA ALA A 128 4.27 19.42 -0.27
C ALA A 128 3.89 18.00 0.18
N LEU A 129 4.90 17.18 0.45
CA LEU A 129 4.75 15.77 0.80
C LEU A 129 5.63 15.42 1.99
N VAL A 130 5.03 14.78 2.99
CA VAL A 130 5.73 14.18 4.13
C VAL A 130 5.47 12.67 4.11
N ILE A 131 6.54 11.88 4.02
CA ILE A 131 6.50 10.42 3.98
C ILE A 131 7.17 9.90 5.25
N GLU A 132 6.42 9.16 6.05
CA GLU A 132 6.93 8.42 7.19
C GLU A 132 7.27 6.98 6.77
N VAL A 133 8.47 6.54 7.15
CA VAL A 133 9.02 5.25 6.76
C VAL A 133 9.57 4.55 8.00
N GLU A 134 9.19 3.29 8.21
CA GLU A 134 9.83 2.43 9.20
C GLU A 134 10.76 1.45 8.47
N THR A 135 12.07 1.63 8.58
CA THR A 135 13.06 0.90 7.77
C THR A 135 14.19 0.33 8.62
N ASP A 136 14.93 -0.63 8.08
CA ASP A 136 16.19 -1.13 8.65
C ASP A 136 17.42 -0.46 8.00
N SER A 137 17.20 0.39 6.98
CA SER A 137 18.25 1.07 6.25
C SER A 137 17.77 2.40 5.67
N LYS A 138 17.96 3.49 6.44
CA LYS A 138 17.70 4.86 6.00
C LYS A 138 18.27 5.20 4.62
N GLY A 139 19.50 4.79 4.35
CA GLY A 139 20.18 5.12 3.09
C GLY A 139 19.49 4.54 1.86
N ARG A 140 19.04 3.28 1.96
CA ARG A 140 18.30 2.59 0.90
C ARG A 140 16.93 3.23 0.68
N SER A 141 16.16 3.39 1.75
CA SER A 141 14.81 3.98 1.67
C SER A 141 14.82 5.40 1.12
N LEU A 142 15.80 6.22 1.52
CA LEU A 142 15.97 7.56 0.97
C LEU A 142 16.28 7.53 -0.53
N GLN A 143 17.14 6.64 -0.98
CA GLN A 143 17.48 6.52 -2.41
C GLN A 143 16.27 6.05 -3.23
N ASP A 144 15.57 5.02 -2.77
CA ASP A 144 14.44 4.43 -3.47
C ASP A 144 13.27 5.43 -3.59
N LEU A 145 12.92 6.10 -2.49
CA LEU A 145 11.80 7.05 -2.49
C LEU A 145 12.13 8.35 -3.24
N LYS A 146 13.38 8.83 -3.20
CA LYS A 146 13.81 9.95 -4.06
C LYS A 146 13.78 9.57 -5.54
N HIS A 147 14.13 8.33 -5.87
CA HIS A 147 14.01 7.83 -7.24
C HIS A 147 12.56 7.84 -7.70
N GLU A 148 11.64 7.35 -6.86
CA GLU A 148 10.21 7.29 -7.19
C GLU A 148 9.60 8.70 -7.32
N LEU A 149 9.93 9.62 -6.42
CA LEU A 149 9.56 11.03 -6.52
C LEU A 149 9.96 11.62 -7.88
N LYS A 150 11.24 11.46 -8.26
CA LYS A 150 11.76 11.99 -9.53
C LYS A 150 11.10 11.34 -10.74
N LYS A 151 10.81 10.04 -10.68
CA LYS A 151 10.18 9.28 -11.76
C LYS A 151 8.79 9.81 -12.11
N PHE A 152 8.03 10.26 -11.12
CA PHE A 152 6.71 10.88 -11.30
C PHE A 152 6.73 12.41 -11.29
N GLY A 153 7.86 13.04 -11.65
CA GLY A 153 7.93 14.50 -11.80
C GLY A 153 7.95 15.31 -10.49
N GLY A 154 8.01 14.63 -9.35
CA GLY A 154 8.29 15.23 -8.05
C GLY A 154 9.75 15.64 -7.89
N LYS A 155 10.04 16.39 -6.82
CA LYS A 155 11.37 16.91 -6.51
C LYS A 155 11.65 16.87 -5.01
N ASP A 156 12.92 16.68 -4.68
CA ASP A 156 13.46 16.96 -3.34
C ASP A 156 13.64 18.48 -3.21
N ALA A 157 12.73 19.12 -2.49
CA ALA A 157 12.64 20.58 -2.39
C ALA A 157 13.22 21.14 -1.08
N GLY A 158 14.02 20.36 -0.36
CA GLY A 158 14.41 20.69 1.01
C GLY A 158 13.27 20.42 1.99
N SER A 159 13.25 21.14 3.11
CA SER A 159 12.23 20.88 4.13
C SER A 159 10.86 21.37 3.68
N THR A 160 9.85 20.54 3.85
CA THR A 160 8.43 20.79 3.64
C THR A 160 7.64 20.71 4.95
N LEU A 161 8.25 20.32 6.08
CA LEU A 161 7.57 20.24 7.37
C LEU A 161 6.89 21.56 7.79
N PHE A 162 7.40 22.71 7.35
CA PHE A 162 6.82 24.00 7.71
C PHE A 162 5.39 24.22 7.18
N PHE A 163 4.98 23.47 6.15
CA PHE A 163 3.61 23.46 5.60
C PHE A 163 2.61 22.71 6.49
N PHE A 164 3.08 22.02 7.52
CA PHE A 164 2.29 21.13 8.35
C PHE A 164 2.42 21.51 9.83
N ASP A 165 1.37 21.24 10.59
CA ASP A 165 1.38 21.20 12.04
C ASP A 165 1.45 19.74 12.50
N GLN A 166 2.29 19.49 13.49
CA GLN A 166 2.41 18.19 14.11
C GLN A 166 1.39 18.09 15.24
N LEU A 167 0.47 17.12 15.16
CA LEU A 167 -0.58 16.91 16.15
C LEU A 167 -0.56 15.46 16.67
N GLY A 168 -0.79 15.27 17.96
CA GLY A 168 -1.10 13.96 18.50
C GLY A 168 -2.55 13.59 18.16
N LYS A 169 -2.76 12.38 17.65
CA LYS A 169 -4.08 11.79 17.39
C LYS A 169 -4.26 10.59 18.30
N LEU A 170 -5.23 10.67 19.20
CA LEU A 170 -5.69 9.56 20.02
C LEU A 170 -7.06 9.10 19.51
N VAL A 171 -7.23 7.82 19.25
CA VAL A 171 -8.51 7.25 18.83
C VAL A 171 -8.95 6.23 19.87
N PHE A 172 -10.11 6.45 20.44
CA PHE A 172 -10.74 5.58 21.43
C PHE A 172 -12.04 5.00 20.89
N GLN A 173 -12.38 3.80 21.35
CA GLN A 173 -13.69 3.22 21.09
C GLN A 173 -14.75 3.95 21.92
N ARG A 174 -15.77 4.48 21.25
CA ARG A 174 -16.95 5.06 21.91
C ARG A 174 -17.69 3.96 22.69
N PRO A 175 -18.05 4.19 23.97
CA PRO A 175 -18.88 3.24 24.70
C PRO A 175 -20.24 3.05 24.01
N PRO A 176 -20.74 1.81 23.88
CA PRO A 176 -22.05 1.56 23.29
C PRO A 176 -23.14 2.21 24.15
N SER A 177 -24.08 2.93 23.53
CA SER A 177 -25.17 3.60 24.24
C SER A 177 -24.70 4.57 25.34
N ALA A 178 -23.57 5.24 25.11
CA ALA A 178 -23.10 6.32 25.97
C ALA A 178 -24.15 7.43 26.08
N SER A 179 -24.54 7.78 27.30
CA SER A 179 -25.41 8.93 27.55
C SER A 179 -24.69 10.24 27.22
N GLU A 180 -25.45 11.32 26.98
CA GLU A 180 -24.89 12.67 26.81
C GLU A 180 -23.97 13.04 27.99
N ASP A 181 -24.37 12.74 29.23
CA ASP A 181 -23.54 12.96 30.43
C ASP A 181 -22.18 12.26 30.35
N THR A 182 -22.13 11.05 29.79
CA THR A 182 -20.87 10.29 29.64
C THR A 182 -19.96 10.95 28.60
N LEU A 183 -20.54 11.46 27.52
CA LEU A 183 -19.78 12.16 26.47
C LEU A 183 -19.24 13.50 27.01
N ASP A 184 -20.05 14.22 27.78
CA ASP A 184 -19.65 15.46 28.44
C ASP A 184 -18.51 15.21 29.45
N GLU A 185 -18.55 14.11 30.20
CA GLU A 185 -17.45 13.71 31.09
C GLU A 185 -16.15 13.50 30.31
N ILE A 186 -16.21 12.80 29.17
CA ILE A 186 -15.05 12.56 28.30
C ILE A 186 -14.48 13.87 27.77
N ILE A 187 -15.33 14.79 27.28
CA ILE A 187 -14.90 16.11 26.77
C ILE A 187 -14.27 16.92 27.90
N ASN A 188 -14.91 17.01 29.06
CA ASN A 188 -14.40 17.76 30.20
C ASN A 188 -13.06 17.20 30.70
N PHE A 189 -12.90 15.87 30.69
CA PHE A 189 -11.64 15.23 31.02
C PHE A 189 -10.54 15.59 29.99
N ALA A 190 -10.85 15.56 28.70
CA ALA A 190 -9.93 15.95 27.64
C ALA A 190 -9.43 17.39 27.81
N ILE A 191 -10.35 18.32 28.06
CA ILE A 191 -10.04 19.74 28.32
C ILE A 191 -9.15 19.86 29.57
N GLY A 192 -9.45 19.12 30.64
CA GLY A 192 -8.64 19.08 31.85
C GLY A 192 -7.21 18.55 31.63
N GLN A 193 -6.98 17.80 30.55
CA GLN A 193 -5.68 17.29 30.14
C GLN A 193 -4.98 18.14 29.06
N ASP A 194 -5.49 19.33 28.76
CA ASP A 194 -4.96 20.23 27.72
C ASP A 194 -4.99 19.59 26.31
N ALA A 195 -6.06 18.84 26.03
CA ALA A 195 -6.36 18.40 24.66
C ALA A 195 -6.66 19.64 23.78
N VAL A 196 -6.15 19.58 22.55
CA VAL A 196 -6.34 20.64 21.55
C VAL A 196 -7.78 20.66 21.05
N ASP A 197 -8.34 19.46 20.79
CA ASP A 197 -9.70 19.31 20.28
C ASP A 197 -10.21 17.88 20.53
N VAL A 198 -11.53 17.69 20.51
CA VAL A 198 -12.21 16.40 20.68
C VAL A 198 -13.35 16.27 19.68
N GLU A 199 -13.30 15.21 18.89
CA GLU A 199 -14.34 14.87 17.92
C GLU A 199 -15.00 13.55 18.31
N ILE A 200 -16.33 13.51 18.31
CA ILE A 200 -17.11 12.34 18.69
C ILE A 200 -17.85 11.82 17.46
N GLY A 201 -17.54 10.58 17.07
CA GLY A 201 -18.20 9.88 15.97
C GLY A 201 -19.66 9.55 16.30
N PRO A 202 -20.51 9.41 15.27
CA PRO A 202 -21.92 9.07 15.47
C PRO A 202 -22.06 7.73 16.19
N GLU A 203 -23.17 7.55 16.89
CA GLU A 203 -23.45 6.27 17.55
C GLU A 203 -23.64 5.17 16.50
N VAL A 204 -23.07 3.99 16.76
CA VAL A 204 -23.28 2.83 15.88
C VAL A 204 -24.68 2.31 16.10
N GLU A 205 -25.58 2.54 15.14
CA GLU A 205 -26.90 1.94 15.19
C GLU A 205 -26.80 0.41 15.15
N PRO A 206 -27.48 -0.32 16.07
CA PRO A 206 -27.47 -1.76 16.06
C PRO A 206 -28.21 -2.27 14.81
N GLN A 207 -27.48 -2.88 13.88
CA GLN A 207 -28.12 -3.55 12.73
C GLN A 207 -28.98 -4.72 13.23
N PRO A 208 -30.26 -4.82 12.84
CA PRO A 208 -31.13 -5.90 13.28
C PRO A 208 -30.66 -7.24 12.70
N GLY A 209 -30.04 -8.08 13.53
CA GLY A 209 -29.71 -9.48 13.17
C GLY A 209 -28.43 -10.08 13.73
N ILE A 210 -27.59 -9.32 14.43
CA ILE A 210 -26.35 -9.86 15.03
C ILE A 210 -26.54 -9.98 16.54
N SER A 211 -26.56 -11.22 17.04
CA SER A 211 -26.75 -11.55 18.46
C SER A 211 -25.69 -10.91 19.36
N GLU A 212 -26.10 -10.42 20.52
CA GLU A 212 -25.35 -9.73 21.59
C GLU A 212 -24.02 -10.35 22.09
N ASN A 213 -23.60 -11.52 21.61
CA ASN A 213 -22.42 -12.24 22.11
C ASN A 213 -21.20 -12.26 21.15
N ALA A 214 -21.11 -11.31 20.22
CA ALA A 214 -19.90 -11.11 19.42
C ALA A 214 -18.99 -10.08 20.10
N GLU A 215 -18.00 -10.54 20.87
CA GLU A 215 -16.83 -9.72 21.18
C GLU A 215 -16.23 -9.22 19.85
N THR A 216 -16.30 -7.90 19.66
CA THR A 216 -15.99 -7.12 18.44
C THR A 216 -16.86 -7.41 17.20
N PRO A 217 -17.50 -6.39 16.59
CA PRO A 217 -18.15 -6.59 15.31
C PRO A 217 -17.07 -6.87 14.27
N ALA A 218 -17.14 -8.08 13.70
CA ALA A 218 -16.46 -8.42 12.47
C ALA A 218 -16.95 -7.48 11.36
N ALA A 219 -16.00 -6.77 10.74
CA ALA A 219 -16.16 -6.14 9.43
C ALA A 219 -17.48 -5.39 9.23
N VAL A 220 -17.68 -4.30 9.98
CA VAL A 220 -18.48 -3.20 9.44
C VAL A 220 -17.65 -2.65 8.29
N VAL A 221 -18.19 -2.76 7.06
CA VAL A 221 -17.69 -2.03 5.90
C VAL A 221 -17.46 -0.59 6.37
N PRO A 222 -16.26 0.01 6.21
CA PRO A 222 -16.07 1.38 6.61
C PRO A 222 -17.09 2.20 5.82
N VAL A 223 -18.12 2.68 6.52
CA VAL A 223 -18.90 3.81 6.04
C VAL A 223 -17.92 4.95 6.25
N GLU A 224 -17.19 5.25 5.18
CA GLU A 224 -16.21 6.34 5.16
C GLU A 224 -16.95 7.61 5.57
N ALA A 225 -16.57 8.17 6.71
CA ALA A 225 -17.00 9.50 7.09
C ALA A 225 -16.25 10.45 6.17
N GLU A 226 -16.98 11.16 5.31
CA GLU A 226 -16.39 12.04 4.29
C GLU A 226 -15.68 13.26 4.88
N ASP A 227 -15.84 13.55 6.17
CA ASP A 227 -14.94 14.40 6.95
C ASP A 227 -15.34 14.22 8.43
N GLY A 228 -14.57 13.45 9.22
CA GLY A 228 -14.81 13.29 10.66
C GLY A 228 -14.63 11.88 11.23
N PRO A 229 -14.84 11.70 12.55
CA PRO A 229 -14.65 10.43 13.24
C PRO A 229 -15.61 9.35 12.73
N ALA A 230 -15.08 8.13 12.54
CA ALA A 230 -15.90 7.01 12.12
C ALA A 230 -16.99 6.68 13.17
N PRO A 231 -18.11 6.06 12.77
CA PRO A 231 -19.15 5.66 13.71
C PRO A 231 -18.59 4.81 14.86
N GLY A 232 -18.86 5.21 16.10
CA GLY A 232 -18.37 4.52 17.29
C GLY A 232 -16.94 4.85 17.70
N GLU A 233 -16.33 5.90 17.17
CA GLU A 233 -14.99 6.36 17.56
C GLU A 233 -15.03 7.72 18.26
N ILE A 234 -14.07 7.96 19.14
CA ILE A 234 -13.79 9.27 19.75
C ILE A 234 -12.35 9.61 19.41
N ILE A 235 -12.14 10.76 18.78
CA ILE A 235 -10.82 11.28 18.42
C ILE A 235 -10.48 12.41 19.38
N VAL A 236 -9.31 12.35 20.00
CA VAL A 236 -8.75 13.40 20.85
C VAL A 236 -7.47 13.89 20.22
N TRP A 237 -7.44 15.17 19.89
CA TRP A 237 -6.30 15.88 19.34
C TRP A 237 -5.46 16.49 20.45
N THR A 238 -4.14 16.32 20.41
CA THR A 238 -3.24 16.78 21.48
C THR A 238 -1.99 17.43 20.92
N SER A 239 -1.24 18.12 21.77
CA SER A 239 0.16 18.45 21.46
C SER A 239 0.98 17.15 21.34
N PRO A 240 1.92 17.04 20.38
CA PRO A 240 2.72 15.83 20.19
C PRO A 240 3.44 15.36 21.47
N ALA A 241 3.87 16.31 22.31
CA ALA A 241 4.59 16.04 23.55
C ALA A 241 3.71 15.40 24.65
N THR A 242 2.40 15.70 24.67
CA THR A 242 1.48 15.24 25.72
C THR A 242 0.66 14.02 25.29
N THR A 243 0.72 13.62 24.02
CA THR A 243 -0.03 12.50 23.43
C THR A 243 -0.01 11.23 24.29
N MET A 244 1.17 10.77 24.71
CA MET A 244 1.30 9.51 25.45
C MET A 244 0.79 9.58 26.89
N SER A 245 0.97 10.73 27.56
CA SER A 245 0.45 10.92 28.92
C SER A 245 -1.08 10.98 28.91
N ILE A 246 -1.66 11.67 27.92
CA ILE A 246 -3.10 11.79 27.77
C ILE A 246 -3.71 10.42 27.43
N ALA A 247 -3.09 9.65 26.51
CA ALA A 247 -3.52 8.29 26.20
C ALA A 247 -3.63 7.39 27.45
N THR A 248 -2.63 7.47 28.32
CA THR A 248 -2.58 6.70 29.56
C THR A 248 -3.64 7.18 30.54
N ALA A 249 -3.78 8.51 30.70
CA ALA A 249 -4.78 9.11 31.58
C ALA A 249 -6.22 8.72 31.19
N PHE A 250 -6.53 8.68 29.89
CA PHE A 250 -7.83 8.24 29.37
C PHE A 250 -8.10 6.77 29.67
N SER A 251 -7.09 5.92 29.48
CA SER A 251 -7.22 4.48 29.74
C SER A 251 -7.44 4.19 31.23
N ASP A 252 -6.72 4.88 32.12
CA ASP A 252 -6.75 4.64 33.56
C ASP A 252 -7.99 5.22 34.25
N ASN A 253 -8.44 6.41 33.83
CA ASN A 253 -9.54 7.12 34.52
C ASN A 253 -10.91 6.82 33.91
N LEU A 254 -10.99 6.72 32.58
CA LEU A 254 -12.26 6.54 31.88
C LEU A 254 -12.48 5.09 31.41
N GLY A 255 -11.46 4.23 31.51
CA GLY A 255 -11.54 2.83 31.07
C GLY A 255 -11.82 2.68 29.56
N LEU A 256 -11.56 3.74 28.78
CA LEU A 256 -11.82 3.74 27.34
C LEU A 256 -10.83 2.83 26.64
N LYS A 257 -11.36 1.98 25.75
CA LYS A 257 -10.53 1.10 24.94
C LYS A 257 -9.85 1.90 23.84
N GLN A 258 -8.54 2.09 23.98
CA GLN A 258 -7.69 2.73 22.99
C GLN A 258 -7.62 1.89 21.70
N ILE A 259 -7.94 2.50 20.56
CA ILE A 259 -7.84 1.91 19.21
C ILE A 259 -6.47 2.22 18.63
N SER A 260 -6.08 3.49 18.61
CA SER A 260 -4.79 3.91 18.06
C SER A 260 -4.29 5.18 18.72
N VAL A 261 -2.95 5.31 18.80
CA VAL A 261 -2.27 6.51 19.27
C VAL A 261 -1.10 6.77 18.36
N GLY A 262 -1.00 8.00 17.88
CA GLY A 262 0.04 8.39 16.96
C GLY A 262 0.21 9.90 16.89
N VAL A 263 1.24 10.31 16.17
CA VAL A 263 1.47 11.69 15.81
C VAL A 263 1.25 11.79 14.31
N ILE A 264 0.46 12.76 13.88
CA ILE A 264 0.14 13.00 12.47
C ILE A 264 0.61 14.39 12.04
N TRP A 265 0.68 14.58 10.73
CA TRP A 265 0.98 15.86 10.11
C TRP A 265 -0.27 16.43 9.45
N LYS A 266 -0.84 17.47 10.06
CA LYS A 266 -2.00 18.18 9.52
C LYS A 266 -1.53 19.35 8.65
N PRO A 267 -1.94 19.44 7.37
CA PRO A 267 -1.62 20.60 6.55
C PRO A 267 -2.16 21.88 7.17
N LYS A 268 -1.37 22.96 7.17
CA LYS A 268 -1.85 24.28 7.59
C LYS A 268 -2.83 24.84 6.56
N ASP A 269 -3.96 25.35 7.03
CA ASP A 269 -5.03 25.82 6.14
C ASP A 269 -4.61 27.02 5.27
N ASP A 270 -3.72 27.89 5.77
CA ASP A 270 -3.17 29.03 5.04
C ASP A 270 -2.08 28.66 4.03
N MET A 271 -1.51 27.44 4.12
CA MET A 271 -0.43 26.99 3.26
C MET A 271 -0.82 25.81 2.36
N ARG A 272 -2.12 25.62 2.10
CA ARG A 272 -2.61 24.61 1.14
C ARG A 272 -2.34 25.03 -0.31
N VAL A 273 -2.15 24.05 -1.18
CA VAL A 273 -1.84 24.26 -2.61
C VAL A 273 -2.97 23.75 -3.48
N THR A 274 -3.59 24.63 -4.25
CA THR A 274 -4.64 24.27 -5.19
C THR A 274 -4.07 23.59 -6.43
N VAL A 275 -4.60 22.41 -6.74
CA VAL A 275 -4.26 21.65 -7.95
C VAL A 275 -5.32 21.90 -9.01
N GLU A 276 -5.02 22.79 -9.96
CA GLU A 276 -5.99 23.20 -10.98
C GLU A 276 -6.09 22.22 -12.17
N LYS A 277 -5.05 21.42 -12.42
CA LYS A 277 -4.94 20.68 -13.69
C LYS A 277 -5.19 19.18 -13.49
N PRO A 278 -6.15 18.57 -14.20
CA PRO A 278 -6.46 17.13 -14.04
C PRO A 278 -5.30 16.18 -14.32
N HIS A 279 -4.37 16.54 -15.21
CA HIS A 279 -3.19 15.70 -15.45
C HIS A 279 -2.24 15.66 -14.25
N ILE A 280 -2.15 16.75 -13.47
CA ILE A 280 -1.34 16.80 -12.25
C ILE A 280 -1.95 15.91 -11.17
N VAL A 281 -3.28 15.90 -11.04
CA VAL A 281 -3.99 14.98 -10.13
C VAL A 281 -3.60 13.53 -10.43
N ARG A 282 -3.62 13.12 -11.71
CA ARG A 282 -3.21 11.76 -12.11
C ARG A 282 -1.75 11.45 -11.77
N GLU A 283 -0.83 12.39 -12.00
CA GLU A 283 0.58 12.20 -11.65
C GLU A 283 0.79 12.09 -10.13
N ILE A 284 0.04 12.88 -9.34
CA ILE A 284 0.03 12.77 -7.88
C ILE A 284 -0.52 11.39 -7.47
N THR A 285 -1.66 10.96 -8.02
CA THR A 285 -2.23 9.64 -7.73
C THR A 285 -1.24 8.53 -8.04
N ASP A 286 -0.61 8.54 -9.22
CA ASP A 286 0.36 7.51 -9.63
C ASP A 286 1.58 7.49 -8.70
N LEU A 287 2.08 8.66 -8.29
CA LEU A 287 3.15 8.77 -7.30
C LEU A 287 2.73 8.18 -5.95
N LEU A 288 1.57 8.58 -5.42
CA LEU A 288 1.09 8.09 -4.12
C LEU A 288 0.87 6.58 -4.15
N MET A 289 0.29 6.04 -5.22
CA MET A 289 0.15 4.59 -5.40
C MET A 289 1.51 3.89 -5.37
N ALA A 290 2.51 4.44 -6.07
CA ALA A 290 3.84 3.88 -6.08
C ALA A 290 4.54 3.96 -4.72
N LEU A 291 4.34 5.04 -3.95
CA LEU A 291 4.84 5.14 -2.58
C LEU A 291 4.16 4.10 -1.67
N ARG A 292 2.85 3.89 -1.81
CA ARG A 292 2.10 2.90 -1.04
C ARG A 292 2.48 1.45 -1.35
N ASP A 293 3.08 1.20 -2.52
CA ASP A 293 3.65 -0.09 -2.90
C ASP A 293 4.90 -0.48 -2.08
N TYR A 294 5.52 0.47 -1.38
CA TYR A 294 6.60 0.17 -0.44
C TYR A 294 6.01 -0.25 0.91
N PRO A 295 6.32 -1.46 1.40
CA PRO A 295 5.87 -1.90 2.73
C PRO A 295 6.53 -1.12 3.86
N GLU A 296 7.67 -0.46 3.57
CA GLU A 296 8.37 0.38 4.53
C GLU A 296 7.71 1.72 4.80
N VAL A 297 6.90 2.22 3.85
CA VAL A 297 6.14 3.46 4.00
C VAL A 297 4.95 3.22 4.93
N SER A 298 4.99 3.86 6.09
CA SER A 298 3.92 3.82 7.09
C SER A 298 2.84 4.83 6.77
N SER A 299 3.23 6.10 6.56
CA SER A 299 2.29 7.21 6.41
C SER A 299 2.71 8.16 5.30
N VAL A 300 1.75 8.78 4.61
CA VAL A 300 1.97 9.77 3.55
C VAL A 300 0.98 10.93 3.73
N TYR A 301 1.50 12.14 3.90
CA TYR A 301 0.72 13.36 4.09
C TYR A 301 1.02 14.35 2.96
N ALA A 302 0.01 15.12 2.54
CA ALA A 302 0.16 16.15 1.52
C ALA A 302 -0.72 17.37 1.82
N ASN A 303 -0.33 18.56 1.36
CA ASN A 303 -1.07 19.81 1.58
C ASN A 303 -1.92 20.27 0.38
N GLY A 304 -2.22 19.37 -0.55
CA GLY A 304 -2.93 19.69 -1.78
C GLY A 304 -4.44 19.84 -1.54
N VAL A 305 -5.10 20.65 -2.37
CA VAL A 305 -6.57 20.74 -2.44
C VAL A 305 -7.00 20.77 -3.91
N PRO A 306 -8.19 20.24 -4.25
CA PRO A 306 -8.67 20.26 -5.62
C PRO A 306 -9.00 21.71 -6.02
N GLY A 307 -8.68 22.09 -7.26
CA GLY A 307 -9.24 23.29 -7.87
C GLY A 307 -10.65 23.04 -8.42
N ASP A 308 -11.34 24.11 -8.80
CA ASP A 308 -12.75 24.08 -9.24
C ASP A 308 -13.00 23.16 -10.45
N ASP A 309 -12.00 22.97 -11.32
CA ASP A 309 -12.09 22.16 -12.53
C ASP A 309 -11.75 20.66 -12.31
N ILE A 310 -11.45 20.25 -11.08
CA ILE A 310 -11.12 18.86 -10.75
C ILE A 310 -12.39 18.10 -10.40
N ALA A 311 -12.57 16.93 -11.03
CA ALA A 311 -13.65 16.03 -10.66
C ALA A 311 -13.44 15.49 -9.24
N GLU A 312 -14.48 15.56 -8.41
CA GLU A 312 -14.50 15.05 -7.04
C GLU A 312 -14.02 13.60 -6.95
N GLU A 313 -14.46 12.73 -7.87
CA GLU A 313 -14.01 11.33 -7.95
C GLU A 313 -12.49 11.19 -8.16
N ASP A 314 -11.88 12.07 -8.98
CA ASP A 314 -10.45 12.00 -9.23
C ASP A 314 -9.65 12.46 -8.00
N TRP A 315 -10.18 13.42 -7.24
CA TRP A 315 -9.55 13.90 -6.01
C TRP A 315 -9.75 12.94 -4.84
N ALA A 316 -10.93 12.32 -4.70
CA ALA A 316 -11.20 11.30 -3.69
C ALA A 316 -10.16 10.17 -3.75
N ARG A 317 -9.76 9.73 -4.96
CA ARG A 317 -8.68 8.75 -5.13
C ARG A 317 -7.32 9.21 -4.60
N VAL A 318 -7.03 10.51 -4.65
CA VAL A 318 -5.81 11.08 -4.04
C VAL A 318 -5.93 11.03 -2.53
N GLU A 319 -7.07 11.46 -1.99
CA GLU A 319 -7.33 11.49 -0.55
C GLU A 319 -7.26 10.09 0.07
N ASP A 320 -7.81 9.07 -0.59
CA ASP A 320 -7.75 7.67 -0.13
C ASP A 320 -6.32 7.12 0.00
N LEU A 321 -5.37 7.74 -0.70
CA LEU A 321 -3.97 7.37 -0.64
C LEU A 321 -3.19 8.19 0.40
N LEU A 322 -3.78 9.21 1.00
CA LEU A 322 -3.18 10.05 2.04
C LEU A 322 -3.64 9.62 3.43
N ASP A 323 -2.77 9.84 4.43
CA ASP A 323 -3.09 9.68 5.83
C ASP A 323 -3.40 11.03 6.48
N GLY A 324 -3.96 11.00 7.69
CA GLY A 324 -4.22 12.22 8.47
C GLY A 324 -5.52 12.95 8.11
N LYS A 325 -6.47 12.25 7.47
CA LYS A 325 -7.89 12.63 7.48
C LYS A 325 -8.40 12.67 8.93
#